data_AF-A0A223HVR3-F1
#
_entry.id   AF-A0A223HVR3-F1
#
_cell.length_a   1.000
_cell.length_b   1.000
_cell.length_c   1.000
_cell.angle_alpha   90.00
_cell.angle_beta   90.00
_cell.angle_gamma   90.00
#
_symmetry.space_group_name_H-M   'P 1'
#
loop_
_entity.id
_entity.type
_entity.pdbx_description
1 polymer ?
#
loop_
_entity_poly.entity_id
_entity_poly.type
_entity_poly.pdbx_seq_one_letter_code
_entity_poly.pdbx_strand_id
1 'polypeptide(L)' 'MFGKYYINYAIASATGLFNIYNMKWNKQSLDVVGINEEKLSSLISATYIVKNLKSEYAYLYEYR' A
#
# COMPACT_ATOMS: atom_id res chain seq x y z
N MET A 1 3.47 7.89 -10.25
CA MET A 1 4.90 7.88 -9.86
C MET A 1 5.59 6.54 -10.13
N PHE A 2 5.22 5.42 -9.50
CA PHE A 2 6.00 4.16 -9.57
C PHE A 2 5.31 2.95 -10.23
N GLY A 3 4.09 3.10 -10.75
CA GLY A 3 3.38 2.03 -11.48
C GLY A 3 2.93 0.83 -10.62
N LYS A 4 2.95 0.96 -9.29
CA LYS A 4 2.49 -0.05 -8.33
C LYS A 4 1.64 0.60 -7.25
N TYR A 5 0.66 -0.16 -6.74
CA TYR A 5 -0.19 0.25 -5.63
C TYR A 5 0.36 -0.29 -4.32
N TYR A 6 0.84 0.62 -3.48
CA TYR A 6 1.36 0.32 -2.15
C TYR A 6 0.54 1.04 -1.09
N ILE A 7 0.38 0.40 0.06
CA ILE A 7 -0.20 1.02 1.26
C ILE A 7 0.70 0.76 2.46
N ASN A 8 0.95 1.80 3.24
CA ASN A 8 1.77 1.69 4.44
C ASN A 8 1.01 1.03 5.59
N TYR A 9 1.70 0.28 6.45
CA TYR A 9 1.09 -0.35 7.64
C TYR A 9 0.28 0.62 8.51
N ALA A 10 0.73 1.86 8.72
CA ALA A 10 0.01 2.85 9.53
C ALA A 10 -1.30 3.33 8.88
N ILE A 11 -1.38 3.32 7.55
CA ILE A 11 -2.62 3.66 6.83
C ILE A 11 -3.51 2.42 6.76
N ALA A 12 -2.93 1.24 6.51
CA ALA A 12 -3.64 -0.03 6.46
C ALA A 12 -4.34 -0.33 7.80
N SER A 13 -3.72 0.00 8.94
CA SER A 13 -4.31 -0.21 10.28
C SER A 13 -5.62 0.58 10.49
N ALA A 14 -5.80 1.71 9.83
CA ALA A 14 -7.02 2.50 9.91
C ALA A 14 -8.21 1.90 9.14
N THR A 15 -7.97 0.90 8.29
CA THR A 15 -9.01 0.33 7.40
C THR A 15 -9.92 -0.69 8.08
N GLY A 16 -9.52 -1.24 9.24
CA GLY A 16 -10.18 -2.40 9.85
C GLY A 16 -9.94 -3.73 9.11
N LEU A 17 -9.25 -3.71 7.97
CA LEU A 17 -8.91 -4.90 7.18
C LEU A 17 -7.52 -5.44 7.49
N PHE A 18 -6.72 -4.76 8.30
CA PHE A 18 -5.32 -5.09 8.56
C PHE A 18 -5.13 -5.65 9.99
N ASN A 19 -4.29 -6.68 10.12
CA ASN A 19 -3.91 -7.25 11.41
C ASN A 19 -2.54 -6.69 11.84
N ILE A 20 -2.55 -5.88 12.90
CA ILE A 20 -1.36 -5.19 13.43
C ILE A 20 -0.34 -6.11 14.11
N TYR A 21 -0.72 -7.34 14.46
CA TYR A 21 0.16 -8.29 15.13
C TYR A 21 1.01 -9.08 14.15
N ASN A 22 0.44 -9.47 13.01
CA ASN A 22 1.14 -10.26 11.99
C ASN A 22 1.53 -9.45 10.74
N MET A 23 1.16 -8.18 10.69
CA MET A 23 1.45 -7.24 9.60
C MET A 23 0.94 -7.70 8.23
N LYS A 24 -0.23 -8.35 8.20
CA LYS A 24 -0.92 -8.81 6.98
C LYS A 24 -2.36 -8.33 6.94
N TRP A 25 -3.00 -8.49 5.79
CA TRP A 25 -4.45 -8.36 5.73
C TRP A 25 -5.11 -9.42 6.62
N ASN A 26 -6.17 -9.01 7.32
CA ASN A 26 -6.93 -9.84 8.23
C ASN A 26 -7.95 -10.65 7.44
N LYS A 27 -7.69 -11.95 7.28
CA LYS A 27 -8.57 -12.85 6.53
C LYS A 27 -10.04 -12.80 6.99
N GLN A 28 -10.30 -12.76 8.30
CA GLN A 28 -11.68 -12.71 8.80
C GLN A 28 -12.38 -11.40 8.41
N SER A 29 -11.68 -10.26 8.52
CA SER A 29 -12.23 -8.98 8.06
C SER A 29 -12.52 -9.00 6.56
N LEU A 30 -11.63 -9.57 5.75
CA LEU A 30 -11.82 -9.70 4.30
C LEU A 30 -13.00 -10.61 3.95
N ASP A 31 -13.17 -11.72 4.67
CA ASP A 31 -14.31 -12.62 4.50
C ASP A 31 -15.63 -11.90 4.82
N VAL A 32 -15.67 -11.08 5.88
CA VAL A 32 -16.85 -10.28 6.26
C VAL A 32 -17.25 -9.29 5.17
N VAL A 33 -16.29 -8.62 4.54
CA VAL A 33 -16.56 -7.65 3.47
C VAL A 33 -16.64 -8.29 2.07
N GLY A 34 -16.39 -9.60 1.95
CA GLY A 34 -16.54 -10.36 0.70
C GLY A 34 -15.48 -10.07 -0.36
N ILE A 35 -14.25 -9.71 0.04
CA ILE A 35 -13.13 -9.50 -0.88
C ILE A 35 -11.94 -10.40 -0.52
N ASN A 36 -10.95 -10.48 -1.41
CA ASN A 36 -9.67 -11.14 -1.15
C ASN A 36 -8.52 -10.11 -1.18
N GLU A 37 -7.34 -10.54 -0.76
CA GLU A 37 -6.15 -9.68 -0.72
C GLU A 37 -5.72 -9.15 -2.10
N GLU A 38 -6.06 -9.84 -3.19
CA GLU A 38 -5.71 -9.44 -4.57
C GLU A 38 -6.40 -8.14 -5.00
N LYS A 39 -7.52 -7.80 -4.35
CA LYS A 39 -8.21 -6.53 -4.55
C LYS A 39 -7.60 -5.37 -3.76
N LEU A 40 -6.56 -5.62 -2.96
CA LEU A 40 -5.93 -4.63 -2.08
C LEU A 40 -4.51 -4.29 -2.52
N SER A 41 -4.03 -3.12 -2.07
CA SER A 41 -2.66 -2.68 -2.31
C SER A 41 -1.64 -3.55 -1.58
N SER A 42 -0.42 -3.63 -2.11
CA SER A 42 0.68 -4.32 -1.42
C SER A 42 1.09 -3.56 -0.15
N LEU A 43 1.21 -4.28 0.96
CA LEU A 43 1.59 -3.69 2.25
C LEU A 43 3.09 -3.41 2.32
N ILE A 44 3.45 -2.24 2.85
CA ILE A 44 4.86 -1.83 3.03
C ILE A 44 5.12 -1.19 4.40
N SER A 45 6.36 -1.29 4.89
CA SER A 45 6.79 -0.58 6.10
C SER A 45 6.97 0.91 5.86
N ALA A 46 7.08 1.69 6.94
CA ALA A 46 7.35 3.14 6.86
C ALA A 46 8.71 3.47 6.25
N THR A 47 9.64 2.53 6.29
CA THR A 47 11.01 2.68 5.79
C THR A 47 11.22 2.01 4.42
N TYR A 48 10.16 1.51 3.78
CA TYR A 48 10.26 0.87 2.49
C TYR A 48 10.57 1.89 1.38
N ILE A 49 11.61 1.64 0.60
CA ILE A 49 12.02 2.50 -0.50
C ILE A 49 11.45 1.97 -1.82
N VAL A 50 10.59 2.77 -2.46
CA VAL A 50 10.10 2.48 -3.82
C VAL A 50 11.09 3.08 -4.83
N LYS A 51 11.62 2.23 -5.72
CA LYS A 51 12.56 2.64 -6.79
C LYS A 51 11.85 2.73 -8.13
N ASN A 52 12.54 3.26 -9.14
CA ASN A 52 12.06 3.39 -10.52
C ASN A 52 10.88 4.36 -10.67
N LEU A 53 11.08 5.61 -10.24
CA LEU A 53 10.17 6.70 -10.57
C LEU A 53 10.09 6.82 -12.09
N LYS A 54 8.88 6.82 -12.66
CA LYS A 54 8.75 7.01 -14.10
C LYS A 54 9.31 8.38 -14.48
N SER A 55 10.10 8.43 -15.56
CA SER A 55 10.79 9.63 -16.04
C SER A 55 9.84 10.80 -16.31
N GLU A 56 8.60 10.52 -16.73
CA GLU A 56 7.53 11.51 -16.91
C GLU A 56 7.27 12.37 -15.66
N TYR A 57 7.50 11.83 -14.46
CA TYR A 57 7.35 12.58 -13.21
C TYR A 57 8.62 13.34 -12.80
N ALA A 58 9.81 12.95 -13.28
CA ALA A 58 11.05 13.62 -12.88
C ALA A 58 11.09 15.07 -13.37
N TYR A 59 10.64 15.32 -14.60
CA TYR A 59 10.61 16.67 -15.20
C TYR A 59 9.64 17.65 -14.54
N LEU A 60 8.59 17.17 -13.87
CA LEU A 60 7.60 18.01 -13.20
C LEU A 60 8.10 18.63 -11.89
N TYR A 61 9.17 18.10 -11.29
CA TYR A 61 9.73 18.59 -10.02
C TYR A 61 10.94 19.52 -10.19
N GLU A 62 11.50 19.66 -11.39
CA GLU A 62 12.61 20.60 -11.67
C GLU A 62 12.15 22.04 -11.93
N TYR A 63 10.83 22.29 -12.04
CA TYR A 63 10.24 23.61 -12.29
C TYR A 63 9.53 24.22 -11.06
N ARG A 64 9.94 23.85 -9.85
CA ARG A 64 9.53 24.49 -8.59
C ARG A 64 10.69 25.02 -7.81
#